data_AF-A0ABD5PFR2-F1
#
_entry.id   AF-A0ABD5PFR2-F1
#
_cell.length_a   1.000
_cell.length_b   1.000
_cell.length_c   1.000
_cell.angle_alpha   90.00
_cell.angle_beta   90.00
_cell.angle_gamma   90.00
#
_symmetry.space_group_name_H-M   'P 1'
#
loop_
_entity.id
_entity.type
_entity.pdbx_description
1 polymer ?
#
loop_
_entity_poly.entity_id
_entity_poly.type
_entity_poly.pdbx_seq_one_letter_code
_entity_poly.pdbx_strand_id
1 'polypeptide(L)'
;MDRISALRNVEDALREFESGEVDLATAERRVLAVLRTYATEFEGEDGDLAAYRAAGDDRVAGVVVVAESAPAAHDRVLELLAESERQGDAVDETPTRPDGVAFEVERLG
;
A
#
# COMPACT_ATOMS: atom_id res chain seq x y z
N MET A 1 9.53 -9.31 -7.41
CA MET A 1 10.24 -8.23 -8.13
C MET A 1 11.13 -7.52 -7.14
N ASP A 2 12.43 -7.32 -7.44
CA ASP A 2 13.32 -6.63 -6.50
C ASP A 2 13.14 -5.10 -6.53
N ARG A 3 13.59 -4.44 -5.45
CA ARG A 3 13.46 -2.99 -5.26
C ARG A 3 14.15 -2.18 -6.34
N ILE A 4 15.34 -2.58 -6.79
CA ILE A 4 16.10 -1.82 -7.79
C ILE A 4 15.37 -1.89 -9.15
N SER A 5 14.88 -3.07 -9.52
CA SER A 5 14.08 -3.26 -10.72
C SER A 5 12.77 -2.45 -10.69
N ALA A 6 12.06 -2.44 -9.56
CA ALA A 6 10.85 -1.63 -9.41
C ALA A 6 11.15 -0.13 -9.62
N LEU A 7 12.20 0.40 -8.99
CA LEU A 7 12.59 1.81 -9.12
C LEU A 7 12.98 2.18 -10.55
N ARG A 8 13.72 1.32 -11.25
CA ARG A 8 14.08 1.55 -12.65
C ARG A 8 12.85 1.59 -13.56
N ASN A 9 11.92 0.65 -13.39
CA ASN A 9 10.69 0.64 -14.18
C ASN A 9 9.83 1.89 -13.95
N VAL A 10 9.77 2.39 -12.72
CA VAL A 10 9.10 3.67 -12.41
C VAL A 10 9.84 4.82 -13.09
N GLU A 11 11.17 4.86 -12.97
CA GLU A 11 12.00 5.89 -13.57
C GLU A 11 11.86 5.94 -15.10
N ASP A 12 11.81 4.79 -15.76
CA ASP A 12 11.62 4.69 -17.21
C ASP A 12 10.24 5.20 -17.63
N ALA A 13 9.18 4.85 -16.88
CA ALA A 13 7.84 5.39 -17.15
C ALA A 13 7.78 6.92 -16.99
N LEU A 14 8.51 7.48 -16.02
CA LEU A 14 8.61 8.93 -15.84
C LEU A 14 9.40 9.60 -16.96
N ARG A 15 10.54 9.01 -17.36
CA ARG A 15 11.35 9.54 -18.48
C ARG A 15 10.57 9.60 -19.78
N GLU A 16 9.80 8.57 -20.12
CA GLU A 16 8.96 8.55 -21.31
C GLU A 16 7.86 9.62 -21.26
N PHE A 17 7.32 9.91 -20.08
CA PHE A 17 6.36 11.01 -19.92
C PHE A 17 7.05 12.37 -20.09
N GLU A 18 8.21 12.56 -19.47
CA GLU A 18 8.99 13.81 -19.54
C GLU A 18 9.50 14.10 -20.95
N SER A 19 9.82 13.07 -21.74
CA SER A 19 10.19 13.20 -23.15
C SER A 19 8.99 13.42 -24.08
N GLY A 20 7.77 13.23 -23.59
CA GLY A 20 6.52 13.32 -24.37
C GLY A 20 6.22 12.08 -25.22
N GLU A 21 6.89 10.96 -24.97
CA GLU A 21 6.62 9.67 -25.64
C GLU A 21 5.29 9.05 -25.18
N VAL A 22 4.86 9.32 -23.94
CA VAL A 22 3.56 8.90 -23.41
C VAL A 22 2.84 10.04 -22.71
N ASP A 23 1.52 9.95 -22.62
CA ASP A 23 0.72 10.85 -21.78
C ASP A 23 0.80 10.47 -20.29
N LEU A 24 0.38 11.40 -19.42
CA LEU A 24 0.41 11.21 -17.96
C LEU A 24 -0.39 9.96 -17.55
N ALA A 25 -1.59 9.79 -18.11
CA ALA A 25 -2.46 8.68 -17.76
C ALA A 25 -1.82 7.31 -18.07
N THR A 26 -1.03 7.24 -19.14
CA THR A 26 -0.27 6.04 -19.50
C THR A 26 0.89 5.79 -18.54
N ALA A 27 1.65 6.82 -18.18
CA ALA A 27 2.71 6.70 -17.19
C ALA A 27 2.18 6.27 -15.82
N GLU A 28 1.08 6.87 -15.35
CA GLU A 28 0.41 6.50 -14.10
C GLU A 28 -0.03 5.03 -14.09
N ARG A 29 -0.67 4.55 -15.16
CA ARG A 29 -1.07 3.14 -15.26
C ARG A 29 0.13 2.19 -15.17
N ARG A 30 1.26 2.55 -15.78
CA ARG A 30 2.49 1.75 -15.73
C ARG A 30 3.10 1.75 -14.33
N VAL A 31 3.22 2.92 -13.70
CA VAL A 31 3.73 3.04 -12.33
C VAL A 31 2.84 2.24 -11.36
N LEU A 32 1.52 2.38 -11.45
CA LEU A 32 0.58 1.59 -10.64
C LEU A 32 0.74 0.08 -10.85
N ALA A 33 0.96 -0.37 -12.09
CA ALA A 33 1.22 -1.78 -12.36
C ALA A 33 2.53 -2.25 -11.71
N VAL A 34 3.61 -1.48 -11.80
CA VAL A 34 4.90 -1.79 -11.16
C VAL A 34 4.75 -1.87 -9.65
N LEU A 35 4.07 -0.90 -9.02
CA LEU A 35 3.85 -0.90 -7.56
C LEU A 35 3.01 -2.09 -7.10
N ARG A 36 1.96 -2.46 -7.85
CA ARG A 36 1.14 -3.65 -7.56
C ARG A 36 1.98 -4.91 -7.60
N THR A 37 2.76 -5.10 -8.67
CA THR A 37 3.66 -6.25 -8.81
C THR A 37 4.69 -6.29 -7.69
N TYR A 38 5.33 -5.15 -7.40
CA TYR A 38 6.31 -5.06 -6.31
C TYR A 38 5.71 -5.45 -4.96
N ALA A 39 4.50 -4.97 -4.65
CA ALA A 39 3.83 -5.29 -3.39
C ALA A 39 3.37 -6.76 -3.31
N THR A 40 2.89 -7.35 -4.42
CA THR A 40 2.44 -8.75 -4.44
C THR A 40 3.58 -9.75 -4.43
N GLU A 41 4.72 -9.38 -5.00
CA GLU A 41 5.94 -10.20 -5.04
C GLU A 41 6.98 -9.71 -4.03
N PHE A 42 6.53 -9.02 -2.97
CA PHE A 42 7.43 -8.48 -1.97
C PHE A 42 8.03 -9.60 -1.13
N GLU A 43 9.34 -9.70 -1.17
CA GLU A 43 10.13 -10.54 -0.27
C GLU A 43 11.15 -9.60 0.40
N GLY A 44 11.13 -9.53 1.74
CA GLY A 44 12.11 -8.73 2.48
C GLY A 44 13.54 -9.21 2.20
N GLU A 45 14.51 -8.29 2.19
CA GLU A 45 15.91 -8.59 1.87
C GLU A 45 16.52 -9.72 2.73
N ASP A 46 16.08 -9.83 3.99
CA ASP A 46 16.49 -10.87 4.94
C ASP A 46 15.42 -11.95 5.17
N GLY A 47 14.29 -11.91 4.45
CA GLY A 47 13.14 -12.80 4.65
C GLY A 47 12.30 -12.50 5.89
N ASP A 48 12.72 -11.55 6.73
CA ASP A 48 12.05 -11.17 7.97
C ASP A 48 10.79 -10.31 7.74
N LEU A 49 10.61 -9.76 6.53
CA LEU A 49 9.48 -8.89 6.20
C LEU A 49 8.58 -9.53 5.14
N ALA A 50 7.27 -9.38 5.33
CA ALA A 50 6.26 -9.78 4.36
C ALA A 50 5.24 -8.65 4.18
N ALA A 51 4.59 -8.64 3.01
CA ALA A 51 3.46 -7.77 2.76
C ALA A 51 2.18 -8.39 3.34
N TYR A 52 1.33 -7.55 3.91
CA TYR A 52 0.05 -7.93 4.49
C TYR A 52 -1.05 -6.98 4.00
N ARG A 53 -2.21 -7.52 3.66
CA ARG A 53 -3.40 -6.78 3.25
C ARG A 53 -4.44 -6.81 4.36
N ALA A 54 -4.96 -5.65 4.75
CA ALA A 54 -6.11 -5.57 5.63
C ALA A 54 -7.42 -5.87 4.88
N ALA A 55 -8.29 -6.66 5.53
CA ALA A 55 -9.60 -7.05 5.04
C ALA A 55 -10.64 -7.03 6.18
N GLY A 56 -11.91 -6.79 5.85
CA GLY A 56 -13.00 -6.71 6.82
C GLY A 56 -13.64 -5.33 6.86
N ASP A 57 -13.12 -4.43 7.69
CA ASP A 57 -13.65 -3.07 7.84
C ASP A 57 -13.29 -2.18 6.63
N ASP A 58 -14.30 -1.52 6.06
CA ASP A 58 -14.17 -0.70 4.85
C ASP A 58 -13.14 0.43 4.99
N ARG A 59 -12.90 0.94 6.21
CA ARG A 59 -11.92 2.01 6.46
C ARG A 59 -10.48 1.58 6.24
N VAL A 60 -10.21 0.28 6.30
CA VAL A 60 -8.86 -0.30 6.12
C VAL A 60 -8.81 -1.32 4.98
N ALA A 61 -9.95 -1.62 4.35
CA ALA A 61 -10.04 -2.59 3.28
C ALA A 61 -9.09 -2.23 2.13
N GLY A 62 -8.17 -3.14 1.82
CA GLY A 62 -7.21 -2.97 0.74
C GLY A 62 -5.95 -2.20 1.09
N VAL A 63 -5.81 -1.71 2.33
CA VAL A 63 -4.53 -1.19 2.85
C VAL A 63 -3.51 -2.33 2.84
N VAL A 64 -2.34 -2.08 2.27
CA VAL A 64 -1.22 -3.03 2.24
C VAL A 64 -0.06 -2.44 3.03
N VAL A 65 0.46 -3.20 4.00
CA VAL A 65 1.61 -2.82 4.82
C VAL A 65 2.70 -3.88 4.73
N VAL A 66 3.94 -3.49 5.00
CA VAL A 66 5.05 -4.43 5.18
C VAL A 66 5.37 -4.53 6.66
N ALA A 67 5.47 -5.75 7.19
CA ALA A 67 5.75 -5.99 8.59
C ALA A 67 6.45 -7.34 8.80
N GLU A 68 7.00 -7.53 10.00
CA GLU A 68 7.68 -8.77 10.40
C GLU A 68 6.71 -9.90 10.78
N SER A 69 5.46 -9.56 11.11
CA SER A 69 4.45 -10.51 11.54
C SER A 69 3.04 -9.96 11.34
N ALA A 70 2.02 -10.82 11.39
CA ALA A 70 0.63 -10.40 11.32
C ALA A 70 0.23 -9.43 12.46
N PRO A 71 0.60 -9.65 13.74
CA PRO A 71 0.34 -8.65 14.79
C PRO A 71 1.00 -7.30 14.50
N ALA A 72 2.26 -7.28 14.05
CA ALA A 72 2.94 -6.04 13.68
C ALA A 72 2.27 -5.37 12.47
N ALA A 73 1.78 -6.13 11.49
CA ALA A 73 1.02 -5.59 10.37
C ALA A 73 -0.30 -4.95 10.82
N HIS A 74 -1.01 -5.61 11.74
CA HIS A 74 -2.26 -5.08 12.30
C HIS A 74 -2.01 -3.75 13.03
N ASP A 75 -0.97 -3.67 13.86
CA ASP A 75 -0.59 -2.42 14.55
C ASP A 75 -0.27 -1.29 13.55
N ARG A 76 0.45 -1.60 12.47
CA ARG A 76 0.75 -0.62 11.41
C ARG A 76 -0.49 -0.11 10.69
N VAL A 77 -1.48 -0.96 10.44
CA VAL A 77 -2.75 -0.54 9.84
C VAL A 77 -3.52 0.39 10.78
N LEU A 78 -3.54 0.09 12.08
CA LEU A 78 -4.16 0.98 13.08
C LEU A 78 -3.46 2.34 13.16
N GLU A 79 -2.12 2.37 13.11
CA GLU A 79 -1.34 3.62 13.09
C GLU A 79 -1.68 4.48 11.87
N LEU A 80 -1.79 3.87 10.68
CA LEU A 80 -2.19 4.57 9.45
C LEU A 80 -3.61 5.12 9.55
N LEU A 81 -4.56 4.33 10.05
CA LEU A 81 -5.94 4.79 10.23
C LEU A 81 -6.02 5.99 11.18
N ALA A 82 -5.33 5.92 12.32
CA ALA A 82 -5.27 7.00 13.30
C ALA A 82 -4.58 8.25 12.75
N GLU A 83 -3.64 8.12 11.82
CA GLU A 83 -3.02 9.25 11.12
C GLU A 83 -3.97 9.87 10.08
N SER A 84 -4.68 9.05 9.28
CA SER A 84 -5.68 9.52 8.33
C SER A 84 -6.84 10.27 9.02
N GLU A 85 -7.32 9.78 10.16
CA GLU A 85 -8.34 10.46 10.98
C GLU A 85 -7.84 11.82 11.50
N ARG A 86 -6.56 11.93 11.87
CA ARG A 86 -5.94 13.21 12.28
C ARG A 86 -5.76 14.17 11.13
N GLN A 87 -5.53 13.68 9.91
CA GLN A 87 -5.37 14.50 8.70
C GLN A 87 -6.71 14.96 8.10
N GLY A 88 -7.84 14.44 8.58
CA GLY A 88 -9.17 15.00 8.31
C GLY A 88 -9.78 14.57 6.99
N ASP A 89 -9.43 13.40 6.44
CA ASP A 89 -10.13 12.80 5.29
C ASP A 89 -11.47 12.15 5.67
N ALA A 90 -12.12 12.68 6.72
CA ALA A 90 -13.44 12.28 7.16
C ALA A 90 -14.50 12.87 6.22
N VAL A 91 -14.63 12.28 5.02
CA VAL A 91 -15.87 12.40 4.25
C VAL A 91 -16.95 11.64 5.02
N ASP A 92 -17.72 12.41 5.78
CA ASP A 92 -19.05 12.11 6.31
C ASP A 92 -19.27 10.69 6.84
N GLU A 93 -19.04 10.50 8.15
CA GLU A 93 -19.93 9.71 9.00
C GLU A 93 -19.57 9.96 10.48
N THR A 94 -20.60 10.13 11.30
CA THR A 94 -20.60 10.25 12.77
C THR A 94 -19.37 9.63 13.45
N PRO A 95 -18.72 10.29 14.44
CA PRO A 95 -17.59 9.72 15.15
C PRO A 95 -18.04 8.48 15.93
N THR A 96 -17.97 7.33 15.26
CA THR A 96 -18.06 6.04 15.91
C THR A 96 -16.81 5.95 16.75
N ARG A 97 -16.99 6.00 18.08
CA ARG A 97 -15.95 5.70 19.07
C ARG A 97 -15.10 4.52 18.54
N PRO A 98 -13.77 4.49 18.75
CA PRO A 98 -12.93 3.38 18.31
C PRO A 98 -13.19 2.15 19.19
N ASP A 99 -14.41 1.64 19.19
CA ASP A 99 -14.72 0.29 19.61
C ASP A 99 -14.35 -0.60 18.42
N GLY A 100 -13.10 -1.10 18.46
CA GLY A 100 -12.60 -2.22 17.68
C GLY A 100 -12.92 -2.22 16.19
N VAL A 101 -12.08 -1.58 15.38
CA VAL A 101 -12.01 -1.89 13.94
C VAL A 101 -11.75 -3.40 13.83
N ALA A 102 -12.77 -4.16 13.46
CA ALA A 102 -12.65 -5.61 13.34
C ALA A 102 -12.16 -5.90 11.92
N PHE A 103 -10.84 -6.03 11.78
CA PHE A 103 -10.22 -6.41 10.52
C PHE A 103 -9.15 -7.48 10.76
N GLU A 104 -8.91 -8.27 9.72
CA GLU A 104 -7.85 -9.25 9.68
C GLU A 104 -6.77 -8.77 8.70
N VAL A 105 -5.55 -9.29 8.89
CA VAL A 105 -4.46 -9.04 7.95
C VAL A 105 -4.03 -10.36 7.31
N GLU A 106 -4.07 -10.39 5.99
CA GLU A 106 -3.71 -11.54 5.19
C GLU A 106 -2.33 -11.32 4.56
N ARG A 107 -1.42 -12.28 4.70
CA ARG A 107 -0.11 -12.22 4.04
C ARG A 107 -0.30 -12.29 2.53
N LEU A 108 0.38 -11.42 1.79
CA LEU A 108 0.51 -11.49 0.34
C LEU A 108 1.77 -12.28 0.00
N GLY A 109 1.61 -13.36 -0.78
CA GLY A 109 2.69 -14.31 -1.12
C GLY A 109 2.78 -15.44 -0.11
#